data_AF-A0A447QUU2-F1
#
_entry.id   AF-A0A447QUU2-F1
#
_cell.length_a   1.000
_cell.length_b   1.000
_cell.length_c   1.000
_cell.angle_alpha   90.00
_cell.angle_beta   90.00
_cell.angle_gamma   90.00
#
_symmetry.space_group_name_H-M   'P 1'
#
loop_
_entity.id
_entity.type
_entity.pdbx_description
1 polymer ?
#
loop_
_entity_poly.entity_id
_entity_poly.type
_entity_poly.pdbx_seq_one_letter_code
_entity_poly.pdbx_strand_id
1 'polypeptide(L)'
;MLSALSSRFATPDSGESAINLEHAEQLSRDKTDYRKRLALIAQLRQQPSDGGRAILQRMLQEDFVLSVRQAAWQALHEQGVSCKRPKAPKPVPLLPPERRCRRVLEAIYDLLWPWT
;
A
#
# COMPACT_ATOMS: atom_id res chain seq x y z
N MET A 1 -10.30 11.99 61.98
CA MET A 1 -11.59 11.29 61.85
C MET A 1 -12.46 12.04 60.85
N LEU A 2 -13.27 11.31 60.06
CA LEU A 2 -14.10 11.69 58.90
C LEU A 2 -13.32 11.65 57.56
N SER A 3 -13.26 10.53 56.84
CA SER A 3 -14.32 9.81 56.07
C SER A 3 -14.63 10.44 54.71
N ALA A 4 -14.10 9.76 53.68
CA ALA A 4 -14.69 9.44 52.38
C ALA A 4 -15.61 10.46 51.70
N LEU A 5 -15.21 10.88 50.49
CA LEU A 5 -16.11 11.03 49.35
C LEU A 5 -15.34 10.67 48.07
N SER A 6 -15.41 9.38 47.76
CA SER A 6 -15.40 8.87 46.40
C SER A 6 -16.55 9.51 45.64
N SER A 7 -16.28 10.28 44.58
CA SER A 7 -17.23 10.44 43.47
C SER A 7 -16.63 11.16 42.26
N ARG A 8 -16.47 10.40 41.18
CA ARG A 8 -16.88 10.76 39.81
C ARG A 8 -16.20 11.97 39.17
N PHE A 9 -14.98 11.75 38.69
CA PHE A 9 -14.66 12.13 37.30
C PHE A 9 -14.53 10.82 36.53
N ALA A 10 -15.64 10.22 36.07
CA ALA A 10 -16.12 10.44 34.71
C ALA A 10 -14.95 10.30 33.73
N THR A 11 -14.63 9.05 33.37
CA THR A 11 -13.92 8.73 32.13
C THR A 11 -14.59 9.51 31.00
N PRO A 12 -13.87 10.37 30.26
CA PRO A 12 -14.39 10.78 28.97
C PRO A 12 -14.46 9.50 28.12
N ASP A 13 -15.70 9.10 27.84
CA ASP A 13 -16.08 8.15 26.82
C ASP A 13 -15.33 8.48 25.53
N SER A 14 -14.14 7.90 25.38
CA SER A 14 -13.28 8.02 24.22
C SER A 14 -13.63 6.86 23.28
N GLY A 15 -14.93 6.70 23.02
CA GLY A 15 -15.51 5.64 22.19
C GLY A 15 -15.57 5.97 20.70
N GLU A 16 -15.14 7.16 20.30
CA GLU A 16 -15.13 7.58 18.90
C GLU A 16 -13.71 7.99 18.48
N SER A 17 -13.15 7.28 17.51
CA SER A 17 -11.83 7.51 16.86
C SER A 17 -10.62 6.75 17.41
N ALA A 18 -10.81 5.66 18.16
CA ALA A 18 -9.76 4.63 18.24
C ALA A 18 -9.94 3.69 17.03
N ILE A 19 -8.97 3.62 16.13
CA ILE A 19 -9.00 2.65 15.03
C ILE A 19 -9.19 1.25 15.62
N ASN A 20 -10.31 0.60 15.31
CA ASN A 20 -10.57 -0.76 15.74
C ASN A 20 -9.56 -1.69 15.03
N LEU A 21 -8.57 -2.17 15.78
CA LEU A 21 -7.44 -2.93 15.24
C LEU A 21 -7.87 -4.26 14.61
N GLU A 22 -8.90 -4.93 15.14
CA GLU A 22 -9.42 -6.16 14.55
C GLU A 22 -10.04 -5.90 13.17
N HIS A 23 -10.81 -4.82 13.06
CA HIS A 23 -11.37 -4.40 11.78
C HIS A 23 -10.28 -3.96 10.79
N ALA A 24 -9.27 -3.24 11.26
CA ALA A 24 -8.10 -2.85 10.47
C ALA A 24 -7.33 -4.08 9.94
N GLU A 25 -7.16 -5.11 10.78
CA GLU A 25 -6.56 -6.37 10.35
C GLU A 25 -7.38 -7.04 9.24
N GLN A 26 -8.69 -7.12 9.40
CA GLN A 26 -9.58 -7.71 8.40
C GLN A 26 -9.50 -6.94 7.07
N LEU A 27 -9.54 -5.61 7.11
CA LEU A 27 -9.40 -4.75 5.92
C LEU A 27 -8.02 -4.88 5.28
N SER A 28 -6.94 -5.02 6.05
CA SER A 28 -5.60 -5.22 5.51
C SER A 28 -5.47 -6.53 4.72
N ARG A 29 -6.23 -7.56 5.11
CA ARG A 29 -6.27 -8.88 4.46
C ARG A 29 -7.25 -8.93 3.28
N ASP A 30 -8.21 -8.01 3.21
CA ASP A 30 -9.16 -7.91 2.10
C ASP A 30 -8.44 -7.45 0.83
N LYS A 31 -8.21 -8.41 -0.08
CA LYS A 31 -7.51 -8.18 -1.34
C LYS A 31 -8.41 -7.65 -2.46
N THR A 32 -9.72 -7.55 -2.22
CA THR A 32 -10.73 -7.23 -3.24
C THR A 32 -10.63 -5.80 -3.75
N ASP A 33 -10.36 -4.84 -2.86
CA ASP A 33 -10.24 -3.42 -3.21
C ASP A 33 -9.01 -2.78 -2.55
N TYR A 34 -8.01 -2.46 -3.39
CA TYR A 34 -6.78 -1.84 -2.90
C TYR A 34 -6.98 -0.40 -2.41
N ARG A 35 -8.05 0.30 -2.84
CA ARG A 35 -8.33 1.67 -2.39
C ARG A 35 -8.70 1.71 -0.92
N LYS A 36 -9.46 0.72 -0.45
CA LYS A 36 -9.78 0.57 0.98
C LYS A 36 -8.51 0.37 1.81
N ARG A 37 -7.57 -0.43 1.32
CA ARG A 37 -6.27 -0.63 1.97
C ARG A 37 -5.41 0.65 1.98
N LEU A 38 -5.44 1.45 0.93
CA LEU A 38 -4.79 2.77 0.91
C LEU A 38 -5.42 3.74 1.91
N ALA A 39 -6.76 3.76 2.00
CA ALA A 39 -7.47 4.57 2.99
C ALA A 39 -7.14 4.14 4.43
N LEU A 40 -7.07 2.83 4.68
CA LEU A 40 -6.62 2.27 5.95
C LEU A 40 -5.20 2.72 6.30
N ILE A 41 -4.25 2.66 5.37
CA ILE A 41 -2.87 3.14 5.59
C ILE A 41 -2.88 4.62 5.96
N ALA A 42 -3.69 5.44 5.30
CA ALA A 42 -3.79 6.86 5.62
C ALA A 42 -4.32 7.11 7.05
N GLN A 43 -5.30 6.31 7.51
CA GLN A 43 -5.80 6.35 8.88
C GLN A 43 -4.72 5.91 9.89
N LEU A 44 -4.08 4.77 9.66
CA LEU A 44 -3.01 4.25 10.53
C LEU A 44 -1.80 5.18 10.61
N ARG A 45 -1.56 5.98 9.56
CA ARG A 45 -0.53 7.01 9.55
C ARG A 45 -0.84 8.16 10.50
N GLN A 46 -2.10 8.60 10.54
CA GLN A 46 -2.54 9.71 11.39
C GLN A 46 -2.53 9.35 12.88
N GLN A 47 -2.78 8.08 13.21
CA GLN A 47 -2.82 7.59 14.58
C GLN A 47 -1.78 6.48 14.78
N PRO A 48 -0.51 6.85 15.03
CA PRO A 48 0.55 5.88 15.24
C PRO A 48 0.29 5.06 16.51
N SER A 49 0.18 3.75 16.34
CA SER A 49 0.07 2.77 17.42
C SER A 49 0.90 1.55 17.09
N ASP A 50 1.30 0.76 18.10
CA ASP A 50 2.12 -0.43 17.86
C ASP A 50 1.36 -1.49 17.06
N GLY A 51 0.06 -1.65 17.31
CA GLY A 51 -0.82 -2.49 16.50
C GLY A 51 -0.92 -2.00 15.05
N GLY A 52 -1.09 -0.70 14.85
CA GLY A 52 -1.10 -0.09 13.51
C GLY A 52 0.20 -0.29 12.76
N ARG A 53 1.35 -0.13 13.44
CA ARG A 53 2.68 -0.38 12.87
C ARG A 53 2.85 -1.83 12.43
N ALA A 54 2.38 -2.79 13.23
CA ALA A 54 2.42 -4.21 12.87
C ALA A 54 1.60 -4.50 11.59
N ILE A 55 0.41 -3.90 11.48
CA ILE A 55 -0.42 -4.00 10.27
C ILE A 55 0.31 -3.39 9.06
N LEU A 56 0.87 -2.19 9.19
CA LEU A 56 1.62 -1.54 8.11
C LEU A 56 2.84 -2.36 7.67
N GLN A 57 3.59 -2.96 8.61
CA GLN A 57 4.72 -3.83 8.31
C GLN A 57 4.27 -5.08 7.53
N ARG A 58 3.15 -5.69 7.92
CA ARG A 58 2.59 -6.83 7.20
C ARG A 58 2.16 -6.45 5.79
N MET A 59 1.45 -5.33 5.63
CA MET A 59 1.06 -4.82 4.30
C MET A 59 2.28 -4.53 3.41
N LEU A 60 3.36 -3.99 3.98
CA LEU A 60 4.60 -3.75 3.26
C LEU A 60 5.23 -5.06 2.72
N GLN A 61 5.15 -6.14 3.49
CA GLN A 61 5.78 -7.43 3.16
C GLN A 61 4.91 -8.32 2.26
N GLU A 62 3.61 -8.40 2.55
CA GLU A 62 2.71 -9.41 1.99
C GLU A 62 1.78 -8.87 0.88
N ASP A 63 1.60 -7.55 0.75
CA ASP A 63 0.71 -7.00 -0.27
C ASP A 63 1.32 -7.14 -1.67
N PHE A 64 0.51 -7.58 -2.64
CA PHE A 64 0.96 -7.75 -4.02
C PHE A 64 0.96 -6.41 -4.77
N VAL A 65 0.12 -5.46 -4.36
CA VAL A 65 -0.01 -4.15 -5.01
C VAL A 65 1.15 -3.25 -4.61
N LEU A 66 1.93 -2.81 -5.59
CA LEU A 66 3.12 -1.97 -5.34
C LEU A 66 2.76 -0.63 -4.69
N SER A 67 1.68 0.03 -5.09
CA SER A 67 1.26 1.31 -4.52
C SER A 67 0.88 1.18 -3.04
N VAL A 68 0.23 0.08 -2.66
CA VAL A 68 -0.09 -0.21 -1.25
C VAL A 68 1.19 -0.42 -0.44
N ARG A 69 2.15 -1.21 -0.94
CA ARG A 69 3.46 -1.38 -0.30
C ARG A 69 4.20 -0.05 -0.16
N GLN A 70 4.19 0.79 -1.19
CA GLN A 70 4.83 2.11 -1.15
C GLN A 70 4.19 3.02 -0.10
N ALA A 71 2.86 3.07 -0.05
CA ALA A 71 2.13 3.85 0.95
C ALA A 71 2.42 3.35 2.37
N ALA A 72 2.43 2.03 2.59
CA ALA A 72 2.75 1.43 3.89
C ALA A 72 4.19 1.75 4.32
N TRP A 73 5.16 1.65 3.40
CA TRP A 73 6.54 2.07 3.65
C TRP A 73 6.64 3.55 4.02
N GLN A 74 5.94 4.43 3.31
CA GLN A 74 5.95 5.86 3.59
C GLN A 74 5.34 6.17 4.96
N ALA A 75 4.20 5.54 5.30
CA ALA A 75 3.58 5.70 6.61
C ALA A 75 4.51 5.25 7.74
N LEU A 76 5.18 4.11 7.60
CA LEU A 76 6.18 3.63 8.56
C LEU A 76 7.38 4.59 8.68
N HIS A 77 7.85 5.12 7.55
CA HIS A 77 8.97 6.07 7.54
C HIS A 77 8.63 7.37 8.27
N GLU A 78 7.43 7.91 8.04
CA GLU A 78 6.93 9.10 8.75
C GLU A 78 6.73 8.84 10.25
N GLN A 79 6.47 7.59 10.64
CA GLN A 79 6.39 7.14 12.04
C GLN A 79 7.76 6.86 12.68
N GLY A 80 8.87 7.11 11.97
CA GLY A 80 10.23 6.89 12.46
C GLY A 80 10.72 5.43 12.37
N VAL A 81 9.97 4.55 11.71
CA VAL A 81 10.34 3.14 11.53
C VAL A 81 11.21 2.99 10.29
N SER A 82 12.45 2.53 10.47
CA SER A 82 13.36 2.26 9.36
C SER A 82 12.99 0.97 8.64
N CYS A 83 12.63 1.07 7.36
CA CYS A 83 12.23 -0.05 6.52
C CYS A 83 12.79 0.10 5.10
N LYS A 84 13.07 -1.03 4.44
CA LYS A 84 13.55 -1.04 3.05
C LYS A 84 12.43 -0.60 2.09
N ARG A 85 12.72 0.38 1.23
CA ARG A 85 11.77 0.87 0.23
C ARG A 85 11.40 -0.24 -0.76
N PRO A 86 10.10 -0.49 -1.01
CA PRO A 86 9.66 -1.47 -2.00
C PRO A 86 10.02 -0.99 -3.41
N LYS A 87 10.59 -1.89 -4.21
CA LYS A 87 11.00 -1.62 -5.60
C LYS A 87 10.11 -2.40 -6.56
N ALA A 88 9.72 -1.78 -7.66
CA ALA A 88 9.13 -2.50 -8.77
C ALA A 88 10.12 -3.55 -9.30
N PRO A 89 9.65 -4.71 -9.76
CA PRO A 89 10.50 -5.61 -10.53
C PRO A 89 11.07 -4.84 -11.72
N LYS A 90 12.35 -5.06 -12.03
CA LYS A 90 12.96 -4.49 -13.23
C LYS A 90 12.15 -4.98 -14.44
N PRO A 91 11.80 -4.12 -15.40
CA PRO A 91 11.13 -4.59 -16.61
C PRO A 91 12.04 -5.62 -17.27
N VAL A 92 11.55 -6.85 -17.40
CA VAL A 92 12.24 -7.87 -18.19
C VAL A 92 12.16 -7.38 -19.64
N PRO A 93 13.28 -7.22 -20.35
CA PRO A 93 13.23 -6.79 -21.74
C PRO A 93 12.44 -7.81 -22.56
N LEU A 94 11.23 -7.43 -22.98
CA LEU A 94 10.38 -8.20 -23.89
C LEU A 94 10.98 -8.17 -25.30
N LEU A 95 12.01 -8.99 -25.52
CA LEU A 95 12.74 -9.20 -26.78
C LEU A 95 13.40 -7.94 -27.38
N PRO A 96 14.56 -8.09 -28.06
CA PRO A 96 15.23 -6.96 -28.69
C PRO A 96 14.36 -6.32 -29.80
N PRO A 97 14.34 -4.98 -29.91
CA PRO A 97 13.49 -4.23 -30.86
C PRO A 97 13.80 -4.52 -32.34
N GLU A 98 14.99 -5.07 -32.62
CA GLU A 98 15.51 -5.33 -33.97
C GLU A 98 14.59 -6.22 -34.82
N ARG A 99 13.83 -7.15 -34.21
CA ARG A 99 12.94 -8.05 -34.96
C ARG A 99 11.59 -7.45 -35.34
N ARG A 100 11.16 -6.35 -34.70
CA ARG A 100 9.88 -5.68 -35.04
C ARG A 100 10.02 -4.78 -36.25
N CYS A 101 11.12 -4.03 -36.32
CA CYS A 101 11.39 -3.12 -37.43
C CYS A 101 11.53 -3.86 -38.76
N ARG A 102 12.18 -5.04 -38.76
CA ARG A 102 12.37 -5.82 -39.99
C ARG A 102 11.05 -6.26 -40.65
N ARG A 103 10.08 -6.77 -39.89
CA ARG A 103 8.79 -7.20 -40.47
C ARG A 103 7.95 -6.04 -40.97
N VAL A 104 8.02 -4.90 -40.28
CA VAL A 104 7.31 -3.68 -40.70
C VAL A 104 7.97 -3.11 -41.96
N LEU A 105 9.29 -3.11 -42.04
CA LEU A 105 10.02 -2.69 -43.24
C LEU A 105 9.77 -3.63 -44.42
N GLU A 106 9.79 -4.94 -44.22
CA GLU A 106 9.46 -5.94 -45.26
C GLU A 106 8.01 -5.74 -45.75
N ALA A 107 7.04 -5.57 -44.86
CA ALA A 107 5.64 -5.33 -45.25
C ALA A 107 5.42 -3.99 -45.96
N ILE A 108 6.14 -2.94 -45.56
CA ILE A 108 6.08 -1.63 -46.25
C ILE A 108 6.75 -1.73 -47.62
N TYR A 109 7.87 -2.46 -47.74
CA TYR A 109 8.56 -2.69 -49.00
C TYR A 109 7.70 -3.47 -50.00
N ASP A 110 7.06 -4.57 -49.54
CA ASP A 110 6.12 -5.37 -50.34
C ASP A 110 4.88 -4.56 -50.76
N LEU A 111 4.43 -3.62 -49.92
CA LEU A 111 3.28 -2.76 -50.23
C LEU A 111 3.63 -1.63 -51.21
N LEU A 112 4.85 -1.08 -51.14
CA LEU A 112 5.28 0.03 -51.98
C LEU A 112 5.72 -0.39 -53.39
N TRP A 113 6.00 -1.66 -53.64
CA TRP A 113 6.57 -2.09 -54.93
C TRP A 113 5.84 -3.27 -55.59
N PRO A 114 4.62 -3.08 -56.14
CA PRO A 114 3.89 -4.14 -56.84
C PRO A 114 4.33 -4.35 -58.30
N TRP A 115 5.35 -3.65 -58.81
CA TRP A 115 5.81 -3.75 -60.19
C TRP A 115 7.34 -3.83 -60.31
N THR A 116 7.87 -5.03 -60.05
CA THR A 116 9.05 -5.64 -60.70
C THR A 116 8.78 -7.13 -60.78
#